data_AF-A0A8T3E4N8-F1
#
_entry.id   AF-A0A8T3E4N8-F1
#
_cell.length_a   1.000
_cell.length_b   1.000
_cell.length_c   1.000
_cell.angle_alpha   90.00
_cell.angle_beta   90.00
_cell.angle_gamma   90.00
#
_symmetry.space_group_name_H-M   'P 1'
#
loop_
_entity.id
_entity.type
_entity.pdbx_description
1 polymer ?
#
loop_
_entity_poly.entity_id
_entity_poly.type
_entity_poly.pdbx_seq_one_letter_code
_entity_poly.pdbx_strand_id
1 'polypeptide(L)'
;MGWTDEESEVRIFLECLPYISQLRLDRSVTLRLARVLRAVRGHGPVMLEELSLDLSDTKPLATARTLSSLTSLLRLWTVQCVDLSKCHIQGQAVIPLLSDQGPLTIRLHTETLQQLAVKVCEAGEEKLTRCFLKKVGGDLTGCTLDWNVLHYLLKHSKHPITVDLKKSGIKEQNIRDLLPFLHRIQLKRVSSRLIMAVLREVFEMRAGHLVTSLVKSSGNWIILNSWVLDSKDCAALRFTLSHADCVGLSLIWTSITEEEIQRTVPLLSRVSQLRVDRKLLLKLLHCCVTSEHQQGAAELLQTLQFKLDFSCSRSVDLTAVEEGMSLCLSVSDCRAISMAIQLARCDTQLVLEDCTIDDAGLEELYPILHRVHLSLNKPLLLQLVCKTPVQDEGRSVSRATALLRALGGELDLSHTPLSLQACRSLALVLDRSDGLAELDLSHCQLTNHCVKPLLPNLHKARVLDLSHNDITNHGGRKIHKVVSDCSFIESVRLFGNKISDRGIFQEDRRYEIW
;
A
#
# COMPACT_ATOMS: atom_id res chain seq x y z
N MET A 1 29.98 47.08 -36.21
CA MET A 1 30.63 46.43 -35.04
C MET A 1 30.29 44.96 -35.11
N GLY A 2 31.26 44.12 -35.45
CA GLY A 2 31.08 42.66 -35.46
C GLY A 2 30.91 42.16 -34.03
N TRP A 3 30.11 41.11 -33.87
CA TRP A 3 29.93 40.44 -32.58
C TRP A 3 31.25 39.75 -32.22
N THR A 4 31.52 39.62 -30.92
CA THR A 4 32.61 38.75 -30.45
C THR A 4 32.25 37.27 -30.68
N ASP A 5 33.25 36.39 -30.77
CA ASP A 5 33.01 34.93 -30.93
C ASP A 5 32.10 34.38 -29.81
N GLU A 6 32.29 34.86 -28.58
CA GLU A 6 31.43 34.50 -27.43
C GLU A 6 29.96 34.92 -27.60
N GLU A 7 29.70 36.11 -28.16
CA GLU A 7 28.33 36.58 -28.42
C GLU A 7 27.66 35.76 -29.53
N SER A 8 28.45 35.29 -30.50
CA SER A 8 27.97 34.47 -31.61
C SER A 8 27.57 33.07 -31.15
N GLU A 9 28.35 32.43 -30.27
CA GLU A 9 27.99 31.13 -29.65
C GLU A 9 26.70 31.23 -28.82
N VAL A 10 26.59 32.26 -27.98
CA VAL A 10 25.37 32.47 -27.16
C VAL A 10 24.16 32.72 -28.05
N ARG A 11 24.31 33.40 -29.20
CA ARG A 11 23.20 33.60 -30.13
C ARG A 11 22.65 32.30 -30.69
N ILE A 12 23.52 31.43 -31.17
CA ILE A 12 23.14 30.12 -31.72
C ILE A 12 22.46 29.30 -30.61
N PHE A 13 22.98 29.36 -29.39
CA PHE A 13 22.34 28.71 -28.25
C PHE A 13 20.92 29.26 -27.96
N LEU A 14 20.72 30.58 -28.00
CA LEU A 14 19.41 31.22 -27.82
C LEU A 14 18.41 30.82 -28.93
N GLU A 15 18.87 30.62 -30.15
CA GLU A 15 18.04 30.15 -31.28
C GLU A 15 17.51 28.72 -31.06
N CYS A 16 18.23 27.91 -30.28
CA CYS A 16 17.82 26.53 -29.94
C CYS A 16 16.87 26.44 -28.74
N LEU A 17 16.82 27.46 -27.87
CA LEU A 17 16.02 27.43 -26.63
C LEU A 17 14.51 27.19 -26.81
N PRO A 18 13.83 27.63 -27.89
CA PRO A 18 12.42 27.31 -28.10
C PRO A 18 12.11 25.80 -28.19
N TYR A 19 13.12 24.97 -28.48
CA TYR A 19 12.97 23.51 -28.59
C TYR A 19 13.40 22.77 -27.31
N ILE A 20 13.77 23.49 -26.24
CA ILE A 20 14.28 22.92 -25.00
C ILE A 20 13.29 23.23 -23.88
N SER A 21 12.77 22.20 -23.21
CA SER A 21 11.89 22.37 -22.04
C SER A 21 12.67 22.45 -20.73
N GLN A 22 13.78 21.74 -20.62
CA GLN A 22 14.62 21.64 -19.42
C GLN A 22 16.07 22.00 -19.72
N LEU A 23 16.64 22.91 -18.94
CA LEU A 23 18.02 23.36 -19.10
C LEU A 23 18.80 23.23 -17.80
N ARG A 24 20.01 22.67 -17.86
CA ARG A 24 20.95 22.61 -16.75
C ARG A 24 22.14 23.50 -17.04
N LEU A 25 22.41 24.46 -16.16
CA LEU A 25 23.53 25.39 -16.29
C LEU A 25 24.55 25.18 -15.17
N ASP A 26 25.83 25.22 -15.54
CA ASP A 26 26.90 25.38 -14.57
C ASP A 26 27.13 26.87 -14.25
N ARG A 27 28.04 27.14 -13.32
CA ARG A 27 28.42 28.50 -12.95
C ARG A 27 28.98 29.31 -14.14
N SER A 28 29.82 28.72 -14.96
CA SER A 28 30.53 29.42 -16.03
C SER A 28 29.55 29.92 -17.10
N VAL A 29 28.64 29.06 -17.53
CA VAL A 29 27.62 29.33 -18.54
C VAL A 29 26.60 30.33 -18.00
N THR A 30 26.17 30.19 -16.74
CA THR A 30 25.24 31.14 -16.11
C THR A 30 25.78 32.57 -16.12
N LEU A 31 27.07 32.74 -15.77
CA LEU A 31 27.73 34.05 -15.78
C LEU A 31 27.91 34.61 -17.19
N ARG A 32 28.27 33.76 -18.17
CA ARG A 32 28.44 34.16 -19.57
C ARG A 32 27.10 34.61 -20.17
N LEU A 33 26.05 33.80 -20.04
CA LEU A 33 24.70 34.13 -20.51
C LEU A 33 24.20 35.44 -19.91
N ALA A 34 24.33 35.63 -18.59
CA ALA A 34 23.86 36.85 -17.93
C ALA A 34 24.64 38.11 -18.35
N ARG A 35 25.91 37.98 -18.77
CA ARG A 35 26.69 39.11 -19.30
C ARG A 35 26.27 39.46 -20.72
N VAL A 36 26.21 38.46 -21.61
CA VAL A 36 25.85 38.65 -23.01
C VAL A 36 24.42 39.17 -23.15
N LEU A 37 23.46 38.61 -22.42
CA LEU A 37 22.06 39.05 -22.45
C LEU A 37 21.85 40.45 -21.87
N ARG A 38 22.78 40.97 -21.07
CA ARG A 38 22.79 42.38 -20.64
C ARG A 38 23.33 43.31 -21.73
N ALA A 39 24.27 42.85 -22.54
CA ALA A 39 24.88 43.61 -23.62
C ALA A 39 24.00 43.63 -24.89
N VAL A 40 23.32 42.52 -25.19
CA VAL A 40 22.53 42.33 -26.41
C VAL A 40 21.06 42.66 -26.14
N ARG A 41 20.56 43.78 -26.71
CA ARG A 41 19.13 44.15 -26.70
C ARG A 41 18.40 43.49 -27.87
N GLY A 42 17.21 42.92 -27.63
CA GLY A 42 16.30 42.47 -28.69
C GLY A 42 16.20 40.95 -28.95
N HIS A 43 16.55 40.10 -27.99
CA HIS A 43 16.27 38.66 -28.06
C HIS A 43 14.78 38.39 -27.77
N GLY A 44 14.21 37.37 -28.42
CA GLY A 44 12.84 36.94 -28.19
C GLY A 44 12.62 36.40 -26.77
N PRO A 45 11.36 36.35 -26.29
CA PRO A 45 11.06 35.81 -24.97
C PRO A 45 11.47 34.33 -24.89
N VAL A 46 12.31 33.99 -23.92
CA VAL A 46 12.67 32.60 -23.61
C VAL A 46 11.65 32.04 -22.63
N MET A 47 11.04 30.91 -22.99
CA MET A 47 10.12 30.15 -22.14
C MET A 47 10.77 28.82 -21.78
N LEU A 48 10.90 28.52 -20.49
CA LEU A 48 11.45 27.25 -20.00
C LEU A 48 10.52 26.66 -18.95
N GLU A 49 10.31 25.35 -19.02
CA GLU A 49 9.61 24.62 -17.95
C GLU A 49 10.53 24.50 -16.74
N GLU A 50 11.80 24.14 -16.94
CA GLU A 50 12.75 23.91 -15.85
C GLU A 50 14.15 24.45 -16.14
N LEU A 51 14.71 25.16 -15.16
CA LEU A 51 16.10 25.59 -15.13
C LEU A 51 16.79 25.05 -13.87
N SER A 52 17.76 24.16 -14.03
CA SER A 52 18.55 23.61 -12.94
C SER A 52 19.96 24.20 -12.90
N LEU A 53 20.49 24.43 -11.70
CA LEU A 53 21.87 24.86 -11.51
C LEU A 53 22.73 23.75 -10.93
N ASP A 54 23.94 23.62 -11.45
CA ASP A 54 24.99 22.81 -10.85
C ASP A 54 26.10 23.71 -10.29
N LEU A 55 26.24 23.68 -8.97
CA LEU A 55 27.18 24.50 -8.20
C LEU A 55 28.10 23.64 -7.32
N SER A 56 28.18 22.34 -7.59
CA SER A 56 28.89 21.33 -6.80
C SER A 56 30.32 21.71 -6.38
N ASP A 57 31.08 22.41 -7.22
CA ASP A 57 32.49 22.78 -6.97
C ASP A 57 32.73 24.25 -6.56
N THR A 58 31.70 24.98 -6.10
CA THR A 58 31.79 26.45 -5.98
C THR A 58 31.83 26.97 -4.53
N LYS A 59 32.76 27.90 -4.27
CA LYS A 59 32.89 28.60 -2.98
C LYS A 59 31.67 29.50 -2.68
N PRO A 60 31.31 29.79 -1.41
CA PRO A 60 30.13 30.58 -1.04
C PRO A 60 30.07 32.00 -1.61
N LEU A 61 31.21 32.70 -1.74
CA LEU A 61 31.22 34.05 -2.35
C LEU A 61 30.94 34.00 -3.86
N ALA A 62 31.33 32.90 -4.50
CA ALA A 62 31.09 32.66 -5.92
C ALA A 62 29.61 32.32 -6.20
N THR A 63 28.94 31.61 -5.29
CA THR A 63 27.51 31.27 -5.44
C THR A 63 26.62 32.51 -5.41
N ALA A 64 26.90 33.49 -4.54
CA ALA A 64 26.14 34.75 -4.50
C ALA A 64 26.17 35.53 -5.84
N ARG A 65 27.33 35.58 -6.51
CA ARG A 65 27.46 36.20 -7.85
C ARG A 65 26.73 35.42 -8.94
N THR A 66 26.71 34.10 -8.84
CA THR A 66 25.95 33.27 -9.77
C THR A 66 24.45 33.47 -9.58
N LEU A 67 23.97 33.56 -8.33
CA LEU A 67 22.55 33.80 -8.04
C LEU A 67 22.09 35.18 -8.48
N SER A 68 22.89 36.23 -8.32
CA SER A 68 22.53 37.55 -8.85
C SER A 68 22.47 37.56 -10.39
N SER A 69 23.34 36.78 -11.03
CA SER A 69 23.31 36.58 -12.48
C SER A 69 22.09 35.78 -12.91
N LEU A 70 21.71 34.75 -12.16
CA LEU A 70 20.45 34.03 -12.33
C LEU A 70 19.24 34.95 -12.17
N THR A 71 19.21 35.80 -11.14
CA THR A 71 18.13 36.79 -10.96
C THR A 71 18.04 37.72 -12.16
N SER A 72 19.17 38.08 -12.77
CA SER A 72 19.20 38.90 -13.99
C SER A 72 18.63 38.14 -15.20
N LEU A 73 18.91 36.84 -15.33
CA LEU A 73 18.33 35.98 -16.36
C LEU A 73 16.82 35.83 -16.19
N LEU A 74 16.34 35.58 -14.96
CA LEU A 74 14.92 35.41 -14.67
C LEU A 74 14.08 36.67 -14.91
N ARG A 75 14.71 37.86 -14.99
CA ARG A 75 14.04 39.09 -15.44
C ARG A 75 13.79 39.13 -16.95
N LEU A 76 14.56 38.37 -17.72
CA LEU A 76 14.49 38.30 -19.18
C LEU A 76 13.78 37.03 -19.65
N TRP A 77 13.88 35.94 -18.88
CA TRP A 77 13.37 34.62 -19.21
C TRP A 77 12.16 34.28 -18.35
N THR A 78 11.14 33.68 -18.97
CA THR A 78 9.99 33.15 -18.25
C THR A 78 10.25 31.68 -17.92
N VAL A 79 10.62 31.42 -16.67
CA VAL A 79 10.92 30.07 -16.17
C VAL A 79 9.84 29.63 -15.19
N GLN A 80 9.26 28.46 -15.39
CA GLN A 80 8.24 27.92 -14.48
C GLN A 80 8.85 27.33 -13.20
N CYS A 81 9.99 26.63 -13.30
CA CYS A 81 10.67 26.02 -12.16
C CYS A 81 12.18 26.27 -12.20
N VAL A 82 12.74 26.73 -11.07
CA VAL A 82 14.19 26.80 -10.84
C VAL A 82 14.57 25.73 -9.82
N ASP A 83 15.37 24.75 -10.23
CA ASP A 83 15.85 23.66 -9.38
C ASP A 83 17.26 23.93 -8.85
N LEU A 84 17.33 24.21 -7.56
CA LEU A 84 18.55 24.39 -6.76
C LEU A 84 18.70 23.29 -5.71
N SER A 85 17.99 22.17 -5.84
CA SER A 85 18.00 21.06 -4.88
C SER A 85 19.38 20.45 -4.65
N LYS A 86 20.26 20.50 -5.66
CA LYS A 86 21.65 20.02 -5.60
C LYS A 86 22.64 21.07 -5.10
N CYS A 87 22.21 22.32 -4.89
CA CYS A 87 23.08 23.42 -4.53
C CYS A 87 23.06 23.66 -3.01
N HIS A 88 24.23 23.62 -2.37
CA HIS A 88 24.39 23.99 -0.96
C HIS A 88 24.58 25.50 -0.83
N ILE A 89 23.46 26.22 -0.71
CA ILE A 89 23.44 27.69 -0.71
C ILE A 89 22.99 28.18 0.67
N GLN A 90 23.58 29.28 1.16
CA GLN A 90 23.05 29.95 2.34
C GLN A 90 21.67 30.56 2.05
N GLY A 91 20.69 30.34 2.93
CA GLY A 91 19.30 30.79 2.72
C GLY A 91 19.18 32.27 2.34
N GLN A 92 19.97 33.14 2.97
CA GLN A 92 19.99 34.59 2.68
C GLN A 92 20.34 34.95 1.23
N ALA A 93 21.13 34.13 0.54
CA ALA A 93 21.52 34.37 -0.84
C ALA A 93 20.37 34.13 -1.84
N VAL A 94 19.30 33.44 -1.41
CA VAL A 94 18.10 33.14 -2.20
C VAL A 94 17.06 34.27 -2.14
N ILE A 95 17.12 35.15 -1.13
CA ILE A 95 16.15 36.26 -0.95
C ILE A 95 15.93 37.09 -2.23
N PRO A 96 16.97 37.47 -3.01
CA PRO A 96 16.77 38.23 -4.24
C PRO A 96 15.91 37.51 -5.30
N LEU A 97 15.91 36.17 -5.30
CA LEU A 97 15.08 35.37 -6.21
C LEU A 97 13.60 35.38 -5.81
N LEU A 98 13.29 35.63 -4.53
CA LEU A 98 11.91 35.72 -4.05
C LEU A 98 11.21 37.01 -4.49
N SER A 99 11.98 38.05 -4.84
CA SER A 99 11.45 39.34 -5.29
C SER A 99 10.90 39.31 -6.72
N ASP A 100 11.17 38.24 -7.46
CA ASP A 100 10.68 38.07 -8.82
C ASP A 100 9.14 37.97 -8.87
N GLN A 101 8.50 38.70 -9.79
CA GLN A 101 7.04 38.80 -9.88
C GLN A 101 6.38 37.70 -10.73
N GLY A 102 7.17 36.88 -11.44
CA GLY A 102 6.67 35.84 -12.34
C GLY A 102 6.10 34.60 -11.62
N PRO A 103 5.38 33.71 -12.35
CA PRO A 103 4.84 32.44 -11.84
C PRO A 103 5.94 31.37 -11.69
N LEU A 104 7.05 31.74 -11.04
CA LEU A 104 8.20 30.88 -10.80
C LEU A 104 8.00 30.04 -9.54
N THR A 105 8.37 28.76 -9.61
CA THR A 105 8.58 27.88 -8.46
C THR A 105 10.07 27.65 -8.23
N ILE A 106 10.51 27.49 -6.99
CA ILE A 106 11.92 27.29 -6.63
C ILE A 106 12.03 26.03 -5.77
N ARG A 107 12.76 25.03 -6.27
CA ARG A 107 13.15 23.85 -5.49
C ARG A 107 14.50 24.12 -4.84
N LEU A 108 14.58 23.93 -3.53
CA LEU A 108 15.77 24.21 -2.73
C LEU A 108 16.27 22.94 -2.05
N HIS A 109 17.59 22.90 -1.78
CA HIS A 109 18.14 21.91 -0.87
C HIS A 109 17.51 22.08 0.53
N THR A 110 17.32 20.97 1.25
CA THR A 110 16.63 20.94 2.55
C THR A 110 17.22 21.92 3.57
N GLU A 111 18.55 22.01 3.65
CA GLU A 111 19.23 22.92 4.58
C GLU A 111 19.05 24.39 4.19
N THR A 112 19.10 24.70 2.90
CA THR A 112 18.85 26.05 2.37
C THR A 112 17.42 26.48 2.64
N LEU A 113 16.45 25.57 2.45
CA LEU A 113 15.04 25.81 2.73
C LEU A 113 14.79 26.07 4.22
N GLN A 114 15.42 25.29 5.11
CA GLN A 114 15.36 25.49 6.57
C GLN A 114 15.90 26.86 6.96
N GLN A 115 17.10 27.21 6.50
CA GLN A 115 17.72 28.51 6.80
C GLN A 115 16.88 29.67 6.29
N LEU A 116 16.33 29.54 5.07
CA LEU A 116 15.48 30.56 4.47
C LEU A 116 14.17 30.74 5.23
N ALA A 117 13.51 29.65 5.66
CA ALA A 117 12.28 29.71 6.44
C ALA A 117 12.49 30.48 7.76
N VAL A 118 13.57 30.18 8.49
CA VAL A 118 13.91 30.91 9.73
C VAL A 118 14.18 32.39 9.46
N LYS A 119 14.99 32.70 8.43
CA LYS A 119 15.34 34.10 8.10
C LYS A 119 14.14 34.93 7.65
N VAL A 120 13.22 34.34 6.91
CA VAL A 120 11.98 35.01 6.49
C VAL A 120 11.10 35.31 7.71
N CYS A 121 11.01 34.39 8.68
CA CYS A 121 10.29 34.62 9.93
C CYS A 121 10.96 35.70 10.80
N GLU A 122 12.30 35.69 10.91
CA GLU A 122 13.07 36.71 11.64
C GLU A 122 12.90 38.12 11.05
N ALA A 123 12.80 38.23 9.72
CA ALA A 123 12.57 39.50 9.04
C ALA A 123 11.20 40.10 9.35
N GLY A 124 10.20 39.26 9.65
CA GLY A 124 8.84 39.70 10.01
C GLY A 124 8.04 40.34 8.86
N GLU A 125 8.57 40.39 7.64
CA GLU A 125 7.93 41.03 6.50
C GLU A 125 6.87 40.16 5.82
N GLU A 126 5.59 40.55 5.93
CA GLU A 126 4.47 39.77 5.39
C GLU A 126 4.58 39.52 3.87
N LYS A 127 5.02 40.52 3.10
CA LYS A 127 5.18 40.41 1.64
C LYS A 127 6.25 39.37 1.29
N LEU A 128 7.38 39.39 2.00
CA LEU A 128 8.47 38.43 1.81
C LEU A 128 8.00 37.01 2.13
N THR A 129 7.30 36.84 3.25
CA THR A 129 6.73 35.54 3.67
C THR A 129 5.76 34.97 2.64
N ARG A 130 4.87 35.81 2.10
CA ARG A 130 3.95 35.39 1.04
C ARG A 130 4.67 35.00 -0.25
N CYS A 131 5.70 35.75 -0.64
CA CYS A 131 6.54 35.40 -1.79
C CYS A 131 7.27 34.08 -1.57
N PHE A 132 7.90 33.90 -0.40
CA PHE A 132 8.58 32.67 -0.02
C PHE A 132 7.66 31.45 -0.18
N LEU A 133 6.51 31.45 0.50
CA LEU A 133 5.58 30.32 0.48
C LEU A 133 5.03 30.04 -0.93
N LYS A 134 4.76 31.08 -1.72
CA LYS A 134 4.31 30.94 -3.11
C LYS A 134 5.39 30.31 -3.99
N LYS A 135 6.64 30.77 -3.90
CA LYS A 135 7.75 30.30 -4.75
C LYS A 135 8.17 28.87 -4.37
N VAL A 136 8.15 28.48 -3.10
CA VAL A 136 8.50 27.10 -2.70
C VAL A 136 7.32 26.12 -2.78
N GLY A 137 6.14 26.58 -3.23
CA GLY A 137 4.93 25.75 -3.33
C GLY A 137 4.34 25.31 -1.98
N GLY A 138 4.78 25.91 -0.87
CA GLY A 138 4.34 25.56 0.48
C GLY A 138 4.85 24.21 1.01
N ASP A 139 5.69 23.47 0.28
CA ASP A 139 6.25 22.20 0.78
C ASP A 139 7.47 22.44 1.67
N LEU A 140 7.27 22.25 2.98
CA LEU A 140 8.28 22.39 4.03
C LEU A 140 8.56 21.03 4.71
N THR A 141 8.25 19.90 4.07
CA THR A 141 8.46 18.56 4.64
C THR A 141 9.93 18.21 4.86
N GLY A 142 10.84 18.87 4.15
CA GLY A 142 12.27 18.79 4.39
C GLY A 142 12.68 19.37 5.75
N CYS A 143 11.99 20.40 6.22
CA CYS A 143 12.39 21.28 7.32
C CYS A 143 12.08 20.69 8.70
N THR A 144 12.92 21.05 9.68
CA THR A 144 12.71 20.86 11.12
C THR A 144 12.31 22.20 11.73
N LEU A 145 11.03 22.56 11.58
CA LEU A 145 10.51 23.84 12.06
C LEU A 145 10.06 23.71 13.52
N ASP A 146 10.44 24.67 14.36
CA ASP A 146 9.81 24.84 15.66
C ASP A 146 8.38 25.39 15.49
N TRP A 147 7.62 25.35 16.60
CA TRP A 147 6.24 25.83 16.61
C TRP A 147 6.11 27.31 16.24
N ASN A 148 7.03 28.17 16.70
CA ASN A 148 6.91 29.62 16.51
C ASN A 148 7.07 30.00 15.04
N VAL A 149 8.06 29.41 14.38
CA VAL A 149 8.30 29.56 12.94
C VAL A 149 7.10 29.04 12.15
N LEU A 150 6.62 27.84 12.45
CA LEU A 150 5.45 27.27 11.78
C LEU A 150 4.19 28.11 11.98
N HIS A 151 3.91 28.53 13.21
CA HIS A 151 2.74 29.35 13.54
C HIS A 151 2.76 30.71 12.83
N TYR A 152 3.93 31.36 12.76
CA TYR A 152 4.09 32.59 11.97
C TYR A 152 3.79 32.35 10.48
N LEU A 153 4.35 31.28 9.89
CA LEU A 153 4.10 30.94 8.49
C LEU A 153 2.62 30.66 8.21
N LEU A 154 1.94 29.90 9.09
CA LEU A 154 0.51 29.61 8.98
C LEU A 154 -0.36 30.87 9.04
N LYS A 155 -0.03 31.80 9.95
CA LYS A 155 -0.75 33.08 10.10
C LYS A 155 -0.70 33.94 8.84
N HIS A 156 0.43 33.93 8.13
CA HIS A 156 0.66 34.77 6.96
C HIS A 156 0.47 34.03 5.61
N SER A 157 0.20 32.73 5.64
CA SER A 157 -0.06 31.96 4.43
C SER A 157 -1.50 32.11 3.93
N LYS A 158 -1.61 32.23 2.60
CA LYS A 158 -2.87 32.10 1.86
C LYS A 158 -3.03 30.74 1.17
N HIS A 159 -1.98 29.92 1.15
CA HIS A 159 -1.94 28.63 0.47
C HIS A 159 -1.65 27.49 1.47
N PRO A 160 -1.98 26.24 1.13
CA PRO A 160 -1.65 25.10 1.98
C PRO A 160 -0.14 25.00 2.22
N ILE A 161 0.27 24.79 3.47
CA ILE A 161 1.64 24.46 3.86
C ILE A 161 1.71 22.97 4.16
N THR A 162 2.65 22.27 3.53
CA THR A 162 2.91 20.85 3.81
C THR A 162 4.07 20.72 4.78
N VAL A 163 3.91 19.99 5.87
CA VAL A 163 4.95 19.77 6.88
C VAL A 163 5.08 18.30 7.26
N ASP A 164 6.29 17.85 7.60
CA ASP A 164 6.53 16.55 8.22
C ASP A 164 6.46 16.72 9.74
N LEU A 165 5.44 16.12 10.36
CA LEU A 165 5.23 16.30 11.79
C LEU A 165 6.25 15.59 12.68
N LYS A 166 6.93 14.55 12.18
CA LYS A 166 8.02 13.92 12.94
C LYS A 166 9.23 14.85 13.09
N LYS A 167 9.40 15.78 12.15
CA LYS A 167 10.48 16.75 12.15
C LYS A 167 10.09 18.07 12.82
N SER A 168 8.80 18.39 12.82
CA SER A 168 8.30 19.59 13.48
C SER A 168 8.26 19.42 15.00
N GLY A 169 8.66 20.45 15.74
CA GLY A 169 8.62 20.43 17.21
C GLY A 169 7.23 20.64 17.82
N ILE A 170 6.14 20.22 17.15
CA ILE A 170 4.77 20.43 17.64
C ILE A 170 4.51 19.57 18.87
N LYS A 171 4.13 20.22 19.97
CA LYS A 171 3.73 19.58 21.23
C LYS A 171 2.22 19.67 21.43
N GLU A 172 1.67 18.86 22.33
CA GLU A 172 0.23 18.83 22.64
C GLU A 172 -0.33 20.21 23.02
N GLN A 173 0.44 21.00 23.77
CA GLN A 173 0.09 22.38 24.14
C GLN A 173 -0.19 23.31 22.94
N ASN A 174 0.32 22.98 21.75
CA ASN A 174 0.17 23.80 20.55
C ASN A 174 -1.06 23.43 19.71
N ILE A 175 -1.77 22.35 20.07
CA ILE A 175 -2.89 21.83 19.27
C ILE A 175 -4.00 22.86 19.12
N ARG A 176 -4.41 23.52 20.21
CA ARG A 176 -5.48 24.52 20.18
C ARG A 176 -5.18 25.67 19.23
N ASP A 177 -3.93 26.10 19.18
CA ASP A 177 -3.49 27.16 18.28
C ASP A 177 -3.32 26.68 16.83
N LEU A 178 -3.16 25.36 16.62
CA LEU A 178 -3.10 24.74 15.29
C LEU A 178 -4.50 24.57 14.65
N LEU A 179 -5.53 24.29 15.46
CA LEU A 179 -6.89 23.98 15.00
C LEU A 179 -7.46 24.98 13.97
N PRO A 180 -7.34 26.31 14.15
CA PRO A 180 -7.85 27.29 13.20
C PRO A 180 -7.22 27.18 11.79
N PHE A 181 -6.02 26.60 11.71
CA PHE A 181 -5.23 26.52 10.49
C PHE A 181 -5.29 25.15 9.80
N LEU A 182 -6.09 24.19 10.29
CA LEU A 182 -6.19 22.84 9.70
C LEU A 182 -6.54 22.86 8.21
N HIS A 183 -7.35 23.81 7.75
CA HIS A 183 -7.71 23.96 6.34
C HIS A 183 -6.56 24.44 5.44
N ARG A 184 -5.45 24.92 6.01
CA ARG A 184 -4.26 25.45 5.30
C ARG A 184 -3.00 24.64 5.59
N ILE A 185 -3.13 23.48 6.21
CA ILE A 185 -1.97 22.64 6.52
C ILE A 185 -2.17 21.24 5.95
N GLN A 186 -1.10 20.65 5.45
CA GLN A 186 -1.05 19.25 5.05
C GLN A 186 0.03 18.58 5.91
N LEU A 187 -0.40 17.60 6.69
CA LEU A 187 0.39 16.94 7.70
C LEU A 187 0.88 15.59 7.15
N LYS A 188 2.17 15.46 6.92
CA LYS A 188 2.80 14.17 6.60
C LYS A 188 3.34 13.51 7.87
N ARG A 189 3.23 12.17 7.92
CA ARG A 189 3.80 11.31 8.96
C ARG A 189 3.39 11.70 10.39
N VAL A 190 2.12 12.04 10.58
CA VAL A 190 1.58 12.37 11.90
C VAL A 190 1.69 11.15 12.81
N SER A 191 2.09 11.36 14.08
CA SER A 191 2.09 10.30 15.08
C SER A 191 0.67 10.00 15.57
N SER A 192 0.38 8.73 15.89
CA SER A 192 -0.92 8.32 16.47
C SER A 192 -1.28 9.14 17.70
N ARG A 193 -0.28 9.46 18.54
CA ARG A 193 -0.41 10.31 19.74
C ARG A 193 -0.96 11.70 19.41
N LEU A 194 -0.35 12.36 18.43
CA LEU A 194 -0.72 13.73 18.08
C LEU A 194 -2.09 13.76 17.37
N ILE A 195 -2.39 12.78 16.50
CA ILE A 195 -3.74 12.66 15.92
C ILE A 195 -4.76 12.52 17.05
N MET A 196 -4.56 11.58 17.98
CA MET A 196 -5.51 11.36 19.07
C MET A 196 -5.70 12.60 19.96
N ALA A 197 -4.61 13.31 20.28
CA ALA A 197 -4.71 14.57 21.03
C ALA A 197 -5.52 15.64 20.27
N VAL A 198 -5.37 15.73 18.95
CA VAL A 198 -6.20 16.62 18.11
C VAL A 198 -7.67 16.15 18.10
N LEU A 199 -7.94 14.84 17.99
CA LEU A 199 -9.30 14.31 18.06
C LEU A 199 -9.97 14.62 19.40
N ARG A 200 -9.25 14.45 20.51
CA ARG A 200 -9.72 14.79 21.87
C ARG A 200 -10.08 16.26 21.98
N GLU A 201 -9.20 17.16 21.54
CA GLU A 201 -9.47 18.61 21.58
C GLU A 201 -10.67 19.00 20.71
N VAL A 202 -10.78 18.45 19.49
CA VAL A 202 -11.94 18.68 18.62
C VAL A 202 -13.24 18.19 19.26
N PHE A 203 -13.20 17.04 19.94
CA PHE A 203 -14.34 16.49 20.68
C PHE A 203 -14.72 17.34 21.89
N GLU A 204 -13.75 17.75 22.71
CA GLU A 204 -13.97 18.60 23.89
C GLU A 204 -14.55 19.96 23.50
N MET A 205 -14.08 20.55 22.41
CA MET A 205 -14.60 21.79 21.84
C MET A 205 -15.95 21.61 21.10
N ARG A 206 -16.40 20.37 20.88
CA ARG A 206 -17.53 20.00 20.02
C ARG A 206 -17.45 20.63 18.62
N ALA A 207 -16.24 20.78 18.10
CA ALA A 207 -15.95 21.50 16.88
C ALA A 207 -16.05 20.61 15.63
N GLY A 208 -17.23 20.01 15.39
CA GLY A 208 -17.45 19.06 14.29
C GLY A 208 -17.09 19.62 12.90
N HIS A 209 -17.26 20.93 12.70
CA HIS A 209 -16.87 21.62 11.45
C HIS A 209 -15.36 21.54 11.14
N LEU A 210 -14.51 21.30 12.14
CA LEU A 210 -13.07 21.14 11.95
C LEU A 210 -12.68 19.74 11.49
N VAL A 211 -13.52 18.73 11.71
CA VAL A 211 -13.24 17.32 11.38
C VAL A 211 -12.92 17.15 9.90
N THR A 212 -13.71 17.75 9.01
CA THR A 212 -13.46 17.68 7.56
C THR A 212 -12.10 18.29 7.19
N SER A 213 -11.71 19.38 7.85
CA SER A 213 -10.40 20.01 7.63
C SER A 213 -9.26 19.16 8.20
N LEU A 214 -9.48 18.51 9.35
CA LEU A 214 -8.52 17.59 9.95
C LEU A 214 -8.25 16.40 9.03
N VAL A 215 -9.31 15.71 8.59
CA VAL A 215 -9.20 14.54 7.71
C VAL A 215 -8.50 14.91 6.40
N LYS A 216 -8.84 16.06 5.80
CA LYS A 216 -8.15 16.55 4.59
C LYS A 216 -6.67 16.86 4.86
N SER A 217 -6.35 17.47 6.00
CA SER A 217 -4.96 17.79 6.34
C SER A 217 -4.11 16.55 6.59
N SER A 218 -4.68 15.45 7.07
CA SER A 218 -3.98 14.17 7.28
C SER A 218 -3.96 13.24 6.05
N GLY A 219 -4.36 13.73 4.87
CA GLY A 219 -4.37 12.94 3.64
C GLY A 219 -5.54 11.96 3.54
N ASN A 220 -6.67 12.30 4.15
CA ASN A 220 -7.90 11.49 4.27
C ASN A 220 -7.74 10.23 5.12
N TRP A 221 -6.69 10.15 5.95
CA TRP A 221 -6.45 9.02 6.84
C TRP A 221 -6.40 9.45 8.31
N ILE A 222 -7.04 8.66 9.16
CA ILE A 222 -6.87 8.69 10.62
C ILE A 222 -6.03 7.45 10.98
N ILE A 223 -4.81 7.67 11.45
CA ILE A 223 -3.86 6.60 11.78
C ILE A 223 -3.66 6.57 13.29
N LEU A 224 -4.16 5.51 13.94
CA LEU A 224 -4.13 5.32 15.39
C LEU A 224 -3.50 3.97 15.76
N ASN A 225 -2.42 3.61 15.10
CA ASN A 225 -1.74 2.32 15.28
C ASN A 225 -0.99 2.25 16.63
N SER A 226 -0.84 1.03 17.14
CA SER A 226 -0.07 0.69 18.35
C SER A 226 -0.52 1.49 19.58
N TRP A 227 -1.82 1.54 19.82
CA TRP A 227 -2.43 2.36 20.86
C TRP A 227 -3.51 1.60 21.62
N VAL A 228 -3.62 1.84 22.93
CA VAL A 228 -4.74 1.34 23.74
C VAL A 228 -5.73 2.48 23.88
N LEU A 229 -6.88 2.38 23.22
CA LEU A 229 -7.90 3.43 23.25
C LEU A 229 -8.73 3.30 24.52
N ASP A 230 -8.70 4.35 25.35
CA ASP A 230 -9.61 4.47 26.49
C ASP A 230 -11.04 4.88 26.04
N SER A 231 -11.99 4.97 26.98
CA SER A 231 -13.37 5.36 26.66
C SER A 231 -13.47 6.79 26.08
N LYS A 232 -12.59 7.71 26.49
CA LYS A 232 -12.56 9.08 25.96
C LYS A 232 -11.99 9.10 24.54
N ASP A 233 -10.95 8.32 24.28
CA ASP A 233 -10.40 8.12 22.93
C ASP A 233 -11.46 7.58 21.97
N CYS A 234 -12.20 6.55 22.41
CA CYS A 234 -13.26 5.97 21.61
C CYS A 234 -14.40 6.96 21.37
N ALA A 235 -14.79 7.77 22.37
CA ALA A 235 -15.78 8.82 22.21
C ALA A 235 -15.33 9.90 21.20
N ALA A 236 -14.06 10.32 21.26
CA ALA A 236 -13.48 11.28 20.33
C ALA A 236 -13.40 10.71 18.90
N LEU A 237 -13.00 9.44 18.76
CA LEU A 237 -13.00 8.74 17.47
C LEU A 237 -14.42 8.65 16.89
N ARG A 238 -15.42 8.24 17.68
CA ARG A 238 -16.82 8.18 17.25
C ARG A 238 -17.37 9.55 16.85
N PHE A 239 -17.07 10.60 17.61
CA PHE A 239 -17.42 11.98 17.26
C PHE A 239 -16.80 12.41 15.93
N THR A 240 -15.55 12.01 15.70
CA THR A 240 -14.86 12.31 14.44
C THR A 240 -15.50 11.57 13.28
N LEU A 241 -15.75 10.27 13.42
CA LEU A 241 -16.39 9.46 12.38
C LEU A 241 -17.82 9.93 12.06
N SER A 242 -18.56 10.48 13.03
CA SER A 242 -19.91 11.00 12.78
C SER A 242 -19.95 12.31 11.98
N HIS A 243 -18.81 13.02 11.87
CA HIS A 243 -18.68 14.26 11.11
C HIS A 243 -17.70 14.13 9.92
N ALA A 244 -17.18 12.93 9.68
CA ALA A 244 -16.30 12.61 8.57
C ALA A 244 -17.08 11.85 7.49
N ASP A 245 -16.70 12.07 6.23
CA ASP A 245 -17.20 11.31 5.10
C ASP A 245 -16.02 10.69 4.35
N CYS A 246 -16.12 9.41 4.03
CA CYS A 246 -15.15 8.65 3.24
C CYS A 246 -13.71 8.67 3.80
N VAL A 247 -13.56 8.52 5.12
CA VAL A 247 -12.25 8.55 5.78
C VAL A 247 -11.56 7.17 5.78
N GLY A 248 -10.27 7.12 5.49
CA GLY A 248 -9.45 5.94 5.72
C GLY A 248 -9.09 5.82 7.20
N LEU A 249 -9.25 4.66 7.80
CA LEU A 249 -9.00 4.42 9.21
C LEU A 249 -7.97 3.29 9.38
N SER A 250 -6.89 3.55 10.12
CA SER A 250 -5.87 2.57 10.46
C SER A 250 -5.79 2.39 11.96
N LEU A 251 -6.07 1.17 12.42
CA LEU A 251 -6.11 0.73 13.81
C LEU A 251 -5.23 -0.53 14.00
N ILE A 252 -4.08 -0.57 13.33
CA ILE A 252 -3.19 -1.74 13.38
C ILE A 252 -2.56 -1.82 14.78
N TRP A 253 -2.66 -2.97 15.44
CA TRP A 253 -2.22 -3.19 16.82
C TRP A 253 -2.87 -2.23 17.82
N THR A 254 -4.12 -1.87 17.56
CA THR A 254 -4.90 -1.02 18.45
C THR A 254 -5.78 -1.87 19.35
N SER A 255 -5.73 -1.62 20.66
CA SER A 255 -6.59 -2.30 21.62
C SER A 255 -7.85 -1.48 21.87
N ILE A 256 -9.00 -2.10 21.62
CA ILE A 256 -10.34 -1.53 21.82
C ILE A 256 -11.19 -2.59 22.54
N THR A 257 -12.00 -2.15 23.50
CA THR A 257 -12.96 -3.02 24.20
C THR A 257 -14.12 -3.39 23.26
N GLU A 258 -14.72 -4.57 23.46
CA GLU A 258 -15.84 -5.02 22.62
C GLU A 258 -17.02 -4.06 22.67
N GLU A 259 -17.31 -3.48 23.83
CA GLU A 259 -18.37 -2.47 23.96
C GLU A 259 -18.14 -1.23 23.08
N GLU A 260 -16.91 -0.73 23.00
CA GLU A 260 -16.60 0.44 22.16
C GLU A 260 -16.55 0.06 20.68
N ILE A 261 -16.17 -1.18 20.34
CA ILE A 261 -16.27 -1.70 18.97
C ILE A 261 -17.74 -1.72 18.54
N GLN A 262 -18.65 -2.30 19.35
CA GLN A 262 -20.08 -2.35 19.05
C GLN A 262 -20.67 -0.95 18.82
N ARG A 263 -20.25 0.05 19.59
CA ARG A 263 -20.68 1.46 19.40
C ARG A 263 -20.09 2.12 18.15
N THR A 264 -19.00 1.57 17.60
CA THR A 264 -18.30 2.12 16.44
C THR A 264 -18.76 1.47 15.13
N VAL A 265 -19.24 0.22 15.16
CA VAL A 265 -19.72 -0.52 13.97
C VAL A 265 -20.72 0.28 13.12
N PRO A 266 -21.75 0.96 13.67
CA PRO A 266 -22.70 1.74 12.85
C PRO A 266 -22.08 2.93 12.10
N LEU A 267 -20.86 3.33 12.46
CA LEU A 267 -20.14 4.43 11.82
C LEU A 267 -19.19 3.92 10.72
N LEU A 268 -19.09 2.61 10.49
CA LEU A 268 -18.26 2.03 9.44
C LEU A 268 -18.72 2.46 8.04
N SER A 269 -20.02 2.73 7.83
CA SER A 269 -20.55 3.38 6.62
C SER A 269 -19.86 4.69 6.23
N ARG A 270 -19.21 5.39 7.18
CA ARG A 270 -18.45 6.63 6.93
C ARG A 270 -16.98 6.38 6.58
N VAL A 271 -16.50 5.16 6.78
CA VAL A 271 -15.11 4.76 6.55
C VAL A 271 -14.98 4.26 5.11
N SER A 272 -14.00 4.77 4.36
CA SER A 272 -13.74 4.33 2.98
C SER A 272 -12.82 3.13 2.92
N GLN A 273 -11.84 3.05 3.83
CA GLN A 273 -10.92 1.94 3.93
C GLN A 273 -10.51 1.71 5.38
N LEU A 274 -10.55 0.46 5.84
CA LEU A 274 -10.16 0.06 7.19
C LEU A 274 -8.89 -0.79 7.15
N ARG A 275 -7.93 -0.50 8.04
CA ARG A 275 -6.75 -1.33 8.28
C ARG A 275 -6.69 -1.74 9.74
N VAL A 276 -6.71 -3.05 9.98
CA VAL A 276 -6.71 -3.66 11.31
C VAL A 276 -5.81 -4.89 11.29
N ASP A 277 -5.30 -5.30 12.44
CA ASP A 277 -4.65 -6.60 12.60
C ASP A 277 -5.68 -7.74 12.76
N ARG A 278 -5.21 -8.97 12.60
CA ARG A 278 -6.05 -10.19 12.66
C ARG A 278 -6.84 -10.35 13.96
N LYS A 279 -6.33 -9.88 15.12
CA LYS A 279 -7.04 -9.99 16.41
C LYS A 279 -8.18 -8.98 16.49
N LEU A 280 -7.94 -7.74 16.08
CA LEU A 280 -8.99 -6.71 16.03
C LEU A 280 -10.04 -7.02 14.95
N LEU A 281 -9.64 -7.60 13.82
CA LEU A 281 -10.55 -8.07 12.78
C LEU A 281 -11.56 -9.10 13.31
N LEU A 282 -11.10 -10.10 14.09
CA LEU A 282 -11.99 -11.08 14.71
C LEU A 282 -13.00 -10.41 15.66
N LYS A 283 -12.53 -9.50 16.52
CA LYS A 283 -13.43 -8.77 17.44
C LYS A 283 -14.48 -7.96 16.68
N LEU A 284 -14.09 -7.30 15.59
CA LEU A 284 -15.00 -6.56 14.72
C LEU A 284 -16.06 -7.48 14.10
N LEU A 285 -15.67 -8.65 13.60
CA LEU A 285 -16.60 -9.63 13.04
C LEU A 285 -17.60 -10.14 14.07
N HIS A 286 -17.14 -10.51 15.27
CA HIS A 286 -18.02 -10.90 16.38
C HIS A 286 -19.00 -9.79 16.75
N CYS A 287 -18.54 -8.55 16.83
CA CYS A 287 -19.40 -7.40 17.13
C CYS A 287 -20.42 -7.15 16.01
N CYS A 288 -20.04 -7.30 14.74
CA CYS A 288 -20.96 -7.13 13.61
C CYS A 288 -22.07 -8.18 13.61
N VAL A 289 -21.74 -9.44 13.91
CA VAL A 289 -22.70 -10.56 13.91
C VAL A 289 -23.63 -10.53 15.12
N THR A 290 -23.17 -10.01 16.26
CA THR A 290 -23.99 -9.88 17.48
C THR A 290 -24.81 -8.59 17.52
N SER A 291 -24.46 -7.58 16.72
CA SER A 291 -25.19 -6.33 16.70
C SER A 291 -26.58 -6.47 16.09
N GLU A 292 -27.56 -5.75 16.62
CA GLU A 292 -28.90 -5.61 16.01
C GLU A 292 -28.85 -4.94 14.63
N HIS A 293 -27.73 -4.28 14.31
CA HIS A 293 -27.49 -3.66 13.01
C HIS A 293 -27.11 -4.71 11.96
N GLN A 294 -28.12 -5.20 11.23
CA GLN A 294 -27.93 -6.16 10.12
C GLN A 294 -26.94 -5.68 9.03
N GLN A 295 -26.72 -4.36 8.92
CA GLN A 295 -25.82 -3.77 7.92
C GLN A 295 -24.33 -3.76 8.33
N GLY A 296 -24.01 -3.95 9.62
CA GLY A 296 -22.63 -3.79 10.11
C GLY A 296 -21.62 -4.72 9.42
N ALA A 297 -22.02 -5.96 9.12
CA ALA A 297 -21.16 -6.92 8.40
C ALA A 297 -20.88 -6.50 6.95
N ALA A 298 -21.88 -5.95 6.26
CA ALA A 298 -21.74 -5.47 4.89
C ALA A 298 -20.83 -4.23 4.83
N GLU A 299 -21.03 -3.29 5.76
CA GLU A 299 -20.18 -2.10 5.89
C GLU A 299 -18.74 -2.47 6.23
N LEU A 300 -18.53 -3.40 7.17
CA LEU A 300 -17.20 -3.89 7.51
C LEU A 300 -16.50 -4.49 6.29
N LEU A 301 -17.16 -5.40 5.56
CA LEU A 301 -16.57 -6.01 4.37
C LEU A 301 -16.29 -4.99 3.27
N GLN A 302 -17.15 -3.99 3.09
CA GLN A 302 -16.91 -2.89 2.16
C GLN A 302 -15.67 -2.08 2.55
N THR A 303 -15.52 -1.73 3.84
CA THR A 303 -14.34 -1.00 4.33
C THR A 303 -13.04 -1.80 4.20
N LEU A 304 -13.13 -3.13 4.22
CA LEU A 304 -12.01 -4.05 4.02
C LEU A 304 -11.81 -4.44 2.55
N GLN A 305 -12.51 -3.80 1.62
CA GLN A 305 -12.44 -4.09 0.18
C GLN A 305 -12.72 -5.57 -0.15
N PHE A 306 -13.66 -6.17 0.58
CA PHE A 306 -14.06 -7.57 0.44
C PHE A 306 -12.91 -8.57 0.63
N LYS A 307 -11.90 -8.19 1.42
CA LYS A 307 -10.79 -9.07 1.80
C LYS A 307 -10.73 -9.25 3.32
N LEU A 308 -10.92 -10.48 3.77
CA LEU A 308 -10.69 -10.91 5.15
C LEU A 308 -9.33 -11.60 5.23
N ASP A 309 -8.34 -10.89 5.76
CA ASP A 309 -6.97 -11.38 5.87
C ASP A 309 -6.58 -11.67 7.31
N PHE A 310 -6.39 -12.94 7.63
CA PHE A 310 -5.94 -13.41 8.94
C PHE A 310 -4.48 -13.90 8.95
N SER A 311 -3.78 -13.74 7.82
CA SER A 311 -2.36 -14.06 7.72
C SER A 311 -1.49 -13.12 8.56
N CYS A 312 -0.27 -13.55 8.87
CA CYS A 312 0.70 -12.72 9.57
C CYS A 312 1.28 -11.67 8.61
N SER A 313 0.93 -10.40 8.81
CA SER A 313 1.74 -9.32 8.25
C SER A 313 3.13 -9.35 8.89
N ARG A 314 4.16 -9.76 8.14
CA ARG A 314 5.58 -9.83 8.59
C ARG A 314 6.22 -8.48 8.97
N SER A 315 5.44 -7.45 9.32
CA SER A 315 5.96 -6.21 9.89
C SER A 315 6.02 -6.28 11.42
N VAL A 316 7.10 -6.87 11.92
CA VAL A 316 7.86 -6.48 13.12
C VAL A 316 7.04 -6.06 14.36
N ASP A 317 6.90 -6.99 15.31
CA ASP A 317 6.95 -6.66 16.74
C ASP A 317 8.16 -7.39 17.35
N LEU A 318 9.15 -6.62 17.83
CA LEU A 318 10.38 -7.13 18.45
C LEU A 318 10.25 -7.29 19.97
N THR A 319 9.04 -7.13 20.53
CA THR A 319 8.84 -7.11 21.99
C THR A 319 8.08 -8.31 22.56
N ALA A 320 7.62 -9.23 21.70
CA ALA A 320 7.12 -10.52 22.13
C ALA A 320 7.90 -11.63 21.42
N VAL A 321 8.36 -12.61 22.19
CA VAL A 321 8.78 -13.91 21.68
C VAL A 321 7.53 -14.60 21.10
N GLU A 322 7.07 -14.19 19.92
CA GLU A 322 6.09 -14.90 19.12
C GLU A 322 6.80 -15.44 17.86
N GLU A 323 7.78 -16.32 18.10
CA GLU A 323 8.22 -17.28 17.09
C GLU A 323 7.01 -18.16 16.71
N GLY A 324 6.47 -18.00 15.50
CA GLY A 324 5.69 -19.07 14.84
C GLY A 324 4.28 -19.38 15.35
N MET A 325 3.56 -18.48 16.02
CA MET A 325 2.18 -18.77 16.44
C MET A 325 1.17 -18.53 15.31
N SER A 326 0.81 -19.62 14.62
CA SER A 326 -0.39 -19.69 13.80
C SER A 326 -1.62 -19.24 14.60
N LEU A 327 -2.50 -18.43 14.01
CA LEU A 327 -3.75 -18.02 14.65
C LEU A 327 -4.72 -19.21 14.71
N CYS A 328 -4.99 -19.70 15.91
CA CYS A 328 -6.02 -20.71 16.12
C CYS A 328 -7.41 -20.06 16.10
N LEU A 329 -8.22 -20.39 15.09
CA LEU A 329 -9.60 -19.93 14.99
C LEU A 329 -10.52 -20.95 15.67
N SER A 330 -11.31 -20.46 16.61
CA SER A 330 -12.36 -21.24 17.26
C SER A 330 -13.55 -21.47 16.35
N VAL A 331 -14.43 -22.41 16.74
CA VAL A 331 -15.74 -22.61 16.08
C VAL A 331 -16.55 -21.31 16.06
N SER A 332 -16.52 -20.53 17.15
CA SER A 332 -17.19 -19.22 17.20
C SER A 332 -16.61 -18.22 16.21
N ASP A 333 -15.28 -18.19 16.04
CA ASP A 333 -14.64 -17.31 15.05
C ASP A 333 -15.06 -17.69 13.63
N CYS A 334 -15.03 -18.98 13.30
CA CYS A 334 -15.44 -19.48 11.98
C CYS A 334 -16.92 -19.19 11.71
N ARG A 335 -17.78 -19.36 12.72
CA ARG A 335 -19.20 -18.99 12.63
C ARG A 335 -19.39 -17.49 12.39
N ALA A 336 -18.62 -16.64 13.08
CA ALA A 336 -18.70 -15.19 12.89
C ALA A 336 -18.26 -14.78 11.47
N ILE A 337 -17.17 -15.36 10.95
CA ILE A 337 -16.72 -15.17 9.56
C ILE A 337 -17.81 -15.61 8.57
N SER A 338 -18.36 -16.81 8.78
CA SER A 338 -19.41 -17.40 7.94
C SER A 338 -20.65 -16.51 7.90
N MET A 339 -21.15 -16.12 9.06
CA MET A 339 -22.34 -15.28 9.18
C MET A 339 -22.12 -13.90 8.58
N ALA A 340 -20.96 -13.26 8.82
CA ALA A 340 -20.65 -11.95 8.26
C ALA A 340 -20.66 -11.96 6.71
N ILE A 341 -20.05 -12.98 6.10
CA ILE A 341 -20.05 -13.15 4.64
C ILE A 341 -21.47 -13.43 4.11
N GLN A 342 -22.25 -14.26 4.80
CA GLN A 342 -23.63 -14.55 4.41
C GLN A 342 -24.53 -13.30 4.47
N LEU A 343 -24.40 -12.50 5.53
CA LEU A 343 -25.16 -11.26 5.71
C LEU A 343 -24.80 -10.20 4.68
N ALA A 344 -23.50 -10.07 4.34
CA ALA A 344 -23.04 -9.06 3.40
C ALA A 344 -23.42 -9.33 1.95
N ARG A 345 -23.71 -10.58 1.57
CA ARG A 345 -24.12 -10.96 0.20
C ARG A 345 -23.17 -10.48 -0.92
N CYS A 346 -21.88 -10.34 -0.60
CA CYS A 346 -20.79 -10.05 -1.55
C CYS A 346 -19.82 -11.24 -1.70
N ASP A 347 -19.12 -11.33 -2.82
CA ASP A 347 -18.01 -12.28 -2.97
C ASP A 347 -16.79 -11.75 -2.21
N THR A 348 -16.11 -12.61 -1.45
CA THR A 348 -15.09 -12.20 -0.48
C THR A 348 -13.81 -13.01 -0.63
N GLN A 349 -12.65 -12.37 -0.65
CA GLN A 349 -11.37 -13.05 -0.52
C GLN A 349 -11.13 -13.39 0.97
N LEU A 350 -10.91 -14.66 1.28
CA LEU A 350 -10.63 -15.14 2.64
C LEU A 350 -9.24 -15.78 2.69
N VAL A 351 -8.34 -15.14 3.43
CA VAL A 351 -6.93 -15.54 3.55
C VAL A 351 -6.66 -16.09 4.95
N LEU A 352 -6.25 -17.36 5.01
CA LEU A 352 -6.04 -18.17 6.20
C LEU A 352 -4.67 -18.90 6.16
N GLU A 353 -3.67 -18.30 5.51
CA GLU A 353 -2.34 -18.89 5.34
C GLU A 353 -1.62 -19.17 6.67
N ASP A 354 -1.80 -18.32 7.68
CA ASP A 354 -1.17 -18.51 9.01
C ASP A 354 -2.18 -18.89 10.09
N CYS A 355 -3.18 -19.70 9.73
CA CYS A 355 -4.26 -20.12 10.64
C CYS A 355 -4.26 -21.63 10.91
N THR A 356 -4.84 -22.01 12.05
CA THR A 356 -5.23 -23.38 12.38
C THR A 356 -6.70 -23.40 12.78
N ILE A 357 -7.44 -24.44 12.37
CA ILE A 357 -8.89 -24.56 12.57
C ILE A 357 -9.17 -26.03 12.90
N ASP A 358 -9.99 -26.27 13.91
CA ASP A 358 -10.45 -27.62 14.21
C ASP A 358 -11.54 -28.08 13.22
N ASP A 359 -11.89 -29.36 13.27
CA ASP A 359 -12.88 -29.94 12.35
C ASP A 359 -14.26 -29.28 12.50
N ALA A 360 -14.64 -28.88 13.73
CA ALA A 360 -15.91 -28.23 13.99
C ALA A 360 -15.96 -26.80 13.41
N GLY A 361 -14.84 -26.07 13.44
CA GLY A 361 -14.71 -24.76 12.83
C GLY A 361 -14.75 -24.82 11.30
N LEU A 362 -14.13 -25.83 10.69
CA LEU A 362 -14.21 -26.05 9.23
C LEU A 362 -15.65 -26.30 8.76
N GLU A 363 -16.46 -26.99 9.57
CA GLU A 363 -17.88 -27.22 9.27
C GLU A 363 -18.67 -25.91 9.10
N GLU A 364 -18.31 -24.86 9.85
CA GLU A 364 -18.94 -23.54 9.76
C GLU A 364 -18.56 -22.78 8.46
N LEU A 365 -17.49 -23.18 7.77
CA LEU A 365 -17.02 -22.51 6.54
C LEU A 365 -17.60 -23.10 5.24
N TYR A 366 -18.05 -24.35 5.23
CA TYR A 366 -18.67 -24.95 4.03
C TYR A 366 -19.84 -24.13 3.44
N PRO A 367 -20.75 -23.54 4.24
CA PRO A 367 -21.87 -22.75 3.72
C PRO A 367 -21.44 -21.53 2.89
N ILE A 368 -20.23 -21.01 3.07
CA ILE A 368 -19.76 -19.81 2.37
C ILE A 368 -18.83 -20.08 1.19
N LEU A 369 -18.36 -21.31 0.98
CA LEU A 369 -17.38 -21.65 -0.06
C LEU A 369 -17.78 -21.16 -1.47
N HIS A 370 -19.07 -21.19 -1.79
CA HIS A 370 -19.58 -20.71 -3.07
C HIS A 370 -19.47 -19.20 -3.30
N ARG A 371 -19.10 -18.42 -2.28
CA ARG A 371 -19.01 -16.94 -2.27
C ARG A 371 -17.62 -16.43 -1.90
N VAL A 372 -16.63 -17.32 -1.76
CA VAL A 372 -15.29 -16.92 -1.34
C VAL A 372 -14.23 -17.34 -2.33
N HIS A 373 -13.19 -16.53 -2.44
CA HIS A 373 -11.90 -16.95 -2.98
C HIS A 373 -10.99 -17.29 -1.79
N LEU A 374 -10.57 -18.55 -1.69
CA LEU A 374 -9.83 -19.07 -0.54
C LEU A 374 -8.32 -19.10 -0.79
N SER A 375 -7.57 -18.56 0.17
CA SER A 375 -6.13 -18.77 0.28
C SER A 375 -5.87 -19.45 1.63
N LEU A 376 -5.43 -20.70 1.60
CA LEU A 376 -5.22 -21.55 2.78
C LEU A 376 -3.76 -21.99 2.85
N ASN A 377 -3.26 -22.29 4.04
CA ASN A 377 -2.09 -23.16 4.12
C ASN A 377 -2.45 -24.61 3.73
N LYS A 378 -1.41 -25.35 3.35
CA LYS A 378 -1.54 -26.72 2.86
C LYS A 378 -2.12 -27.70 3.90
N PRO A 379 -1.75 -27.63 5.21
CA PRO A 379 -2.40 -28.43 6.23
C PRO A 379 -3.92 -28.22 6.33
N LEU A 380 -4.39 -26.97 6.32
CA LEU A 380 -5.81 -26.64 6.33
C LEU A 380 -6.50 -27.10 5.04
N LEU A 381 -5.88 -26.91 3.88
CA LEU A 381 -6.41 -27.42 2.61
C LEU A 381 -6.57 -28.94 2.64
N LEU A 382 -5.56 -29.67 3.12
CA LEU A 382 -5.63 -31.13 3.26
C LEU A 382 -6.75 -31.56 4.22
N GLN A 383 -6.90 -30.87 5.35
CA GLN A 383 -7.97 -31.15 6.32
C GLN A 383 -9.35 -30.93 5.68
N LEU A 384 -9.53 -29.83 4.94
CA LEU A 384 -10.78 -29.51 4.25
C LEU A 384 -11.09 -30.53 3.14
N VAL A 385 -10.10 -30.94 2.34
CA VAL A 385 -10.24 -32.04 1.38
C VAL A 385 -10.64 -33.35 2.07
N CYS A 386 -10.02 -33.68 3.21
CA CYS A 386 -10.32 -34.92 3.94
C CYS A 386 -11.72 -34.94 4.57
N LYS A 387 -12.28 -33.76 4.89
CA LYS A 387 -13.62 -33.59 5.51
C LYS A 387 -14.73 -33.27 4.52
N THR A 388 -14.39 -33.07 3.25
CA THR A 388 -15.37 -32.82 2.20
C THR A 388 -16.29 -34.04 1.97
N PRO A 389 -15.78 -35.29 1.93
CA PRO A 389 -16.63 -36.48 1.86
C PRO A 389 -17.38 -36.70 3.18
N VAL A 390 -18.71 -36.75 3.09
CA VAL A 390 -19.62 -37.07 4.19
C VAL A 390 -20.52 -38.25 3.80
N GLN A 391 -21.25 -38.82 4.76
CA GLN A 391 -22.14 -39.96 4.50
C GLN A 391 -23.24 -39.66 3.46
N ASP A 392 -23.63 -38.39 3.35
CA ASP A 392 -24.59 -37.88 2.36
C ASP A 392 -23.88 -37.56 1.04
N GLU A 393 -24.13 -38.37 0.00
CA GLU A 393 -23.51 -38.20 -1.31
C GLU A 393 -23.83 -36.85 -1.95
N GLY A 394 -25.08 -36.38 -1.85
CA GLY A 394 -25.52 -35.10 -2.41
C GLY A 394 -24.78 -33.93 -1.77
N ARG A 395 -24.63 -33.96 -0.44
CA ARG A 395 -23.87 -32.95 0.29
C ARG A 395 -22.37 -32.98 -0.05
N SER A 396 -21.80 -34.18 -0.17
CA SER A 396 -20.39 -34.34 -0.56
C SER A 396 -20.10 -33.71 -1.93
N VAL A 397 -21.00 -33.92 -2.89
CA VAL A 397 -20.90 -33.31 -4.23
C VAL A 397 -20.94 -31.79 -4.16
N SER A 398 -21.91 -31.24 -3.41
CA SER A 398 -22.05 -29.80 -3.24
C SER A 398 -20.81 -29.19 -2.58
N ARG A 399 -20.23 -29.84 -1.57
CA ARG A 399 -19.02 -29.37 -0.87
C ARG A 399 -17.80 -29.40 -1.76
N ALA A 400 -17.56 -30.50 -2.49
CA ALA A 400 -16.43 -30.63 -3.40
C ALA A 400 -16.45 -29.57 -4.50
N THR A 401 -17.62 -29.38 -5.12
CA THR A 401 -17.80 -28.37 -6.18
C THR A 401 -17.57 -26.95 -5.64
N ALA A 402 -18.11 -26.64 -4.47
CA ALA A 402 -17.93 -25.34 -3.85
C ALA A 402 -16.48 -25.07 -3.43
N LEU A 403 -15.78 -26.09 -2.91
CA LEU A 403 -14.36 -25.99 -2.56
C LEU A 403 -13.49 -25.69 -3.77
N LEU A 404 -13.61 -26.46 -4.85
CA LEU A 404 -12.80 -26.27 -6.05
C LEU A 404 -13.05 -24.90 -6.69
N ARG A 405 -14.31 -24.44 -6.68
CA ARG A 405 -14.66 -23.09 -7.11
C ARG A 405 -14.00 -22.03 -6.22
N ALA A 406 -14.00 -22.22 -4.90
CA ALA A 406 -13.39 -21.29 -3.97
C ALA A 406 -11.88 -21.15 -4.17
N LEU A 407 -11.21 -22.25 -4.53
CA LEU A 407 -9.78 -22.28 -4.83
C LEU A 407 -9.42 -21.72 -6.22
N GLY A 408 -10.40 -21.30 -7.03
CA GLY A 408 -10.15 -20.80 -8.38
C GLY A 408 -9.68 -21.86 -9.37
N GLY A 409 -9.89 -23.15 -9.05
CA GLY A 409 -9.45 -24.26 -9.89
C GLY A 409 -7.98 -24.63 -9.73
N GLU A 410 -7.29 -24.15 -8.69
CA GLU A 410 -5.92 -24.56 -8.35
C GLU A 410 -5.93 -25.37 -7.05
N LEU A 411 -5.36 -26.57 -7.04
CA LEU A 411 -5.25 -27.40 -5.84
C LEU A 411 -3.78 -27.76 -5.61
N ASP A 412 -3.15 -27.00 -4.72
CA ASP A 412 -1.75 -27.19 -4.30
C ASP A 412 -1.65 -27.87 -2.92
N LEU A 413 -1.30 -29.15 -2.91
CA LEU A 413 -0.92 -29.89 -1.71
C LEU A 413 0.57 -30.25 -1.69
N SER A 414 1.39 -29.60 -2.52
CA SER A 414 2.81 -29.92 -2.63
C SER A 414 3.53 -29.83 -1.29
N HIS A 415 4.54 -30.66 -1.09
CA HIS A 415 5.26 -30.78 0.18
C HIS A 415 4.38 -31.18 1.39
N THR A 416 3.19 -31.73 1.14
CA THR A 416 2.31 -32.26 2.19
C THR A 416 2.23 -33.79 2.06
N PRO A 417 2.68 -34.57 3.05
CA PRO A 417 2.60 -36.03 3.00
C PRO A 417 1.15 -36.51 2.90
N LEU A 418 0.84 -37.31 1.88
CA LEU A 418 -0.52 -37.81 1.65
C LEU A 418 -0.66 -39.29 2.01
N SER A 419 -1.53 -39.56 2.99
CA SER A 419 -1.92 -40.94 3.31
C SER A 419 -2.82 -41.54 2.22
N LEU A 420 -2.95 -42.86 2.20
CA LEU A 420 -3.88 -43.55 1.30
C LEU A 420 -5.33 -43.06 1.51
N GLN A 421 -5.71 -42.74 2.74
CA GLN A 421 -7.05 -42.22 3.04
C GLN A 421 -7.24 -40.81 2.50
N ALA A 422 -6.23 -39.93 2.65
CA ALA A 422 -6.25 -38.60 2.04
C ALA A 422 -6.37 -38.68 0.51
N CYS A 423 -5.65 -39.61 -0.13
CA CYS A 423 -5.75 -39.83 -1.57
C CYS A 423 -7.15 -40.31 -1.99
N ARG A 424 -7.84 -41.10 -1.17
CA ARG A 424 -9.24 -41.50 -1.43
C ARG A 424 -10.19 -40.31 -1.32
N SER A 425 -10.04 -39.48 -0.28
CA SER A 425 -10.86 -38.28 -0.13
C SER A 425 -10.61 -37.29 -1.28
N LEU A 426 -9.35 -37.07 -1.66
CA LEU A 426 -8.98 -36.25 -2.79
C LEU A 426 -9.56 -36.80 -4.10
N ALA A 427 -9.51 -38.12 -4.31
CA ALA A 427 -10.13 -38.75 -5.48
C ALA A 427 -11.63 -38.45 -5.58
N LEU A 428 -12.36 -38.46 -4.46
CA LEU A 428 -13.78 -38.11 -4.42
C LEU A 428 -14.03 -36.63 -4.73
N VAL A 429 -13.16 -35.73 -4.24
CA VAL A 429 -13.24 -34.29 -4.55
C VAL A 429 -12.99 -34.06 -6.05
N LEU A 430 -11.93 -34.67 -6.60
CA LEU A 430 -11.57 -34.56 -8.02
C LEU A 430 -12.59 -35.23 -8.95
N ASP A 431 -13.30 -36.27 -8.48
CA ASP A 431 -14.37 -36.90 -9.26
C ASP A 431 -15.47 -35.92 -9.66
N ARG A 432 -15.66 -34.87 -8.85
CA ARG A 432 -16.66 -33.81 -9.06
C ARG A 432 -16.10 -32.52 -9.66
N SER A 433 -14.83 -32.53 -10.08
CA SER A 433 -14.20 -31.38 -10.75
C SER A 433 -14.56 -31.32 -12.23
N ASP A 434 -14.92 -30.11 -12.70
CA ASP A 434 -15.08 -29.79 -14.12
C ASP A 434 -13.83 -29.04 -14.61
N GLY A 435 -12.74 -29.76 -14.82
CA GLY A 435 -11.49 -29.19 -15.34
C GLY A 435 -10.75 -28.30 -14.32
N LEU A 436 -9.69 -28.83 -13.72
CA LEU A 436 -8.81 -28.12 -12.79
C LEU A 436 -7.69 -27.40 -13.58
N ALA A 437 -7.38 -26.16 -13.22
CA ALA A 437 -6.27 -25.43 -13.83
C ALA A 437 -4.92 -26.07 -13.47
N GLU A 438 -4.72 -26.41 -12.20
CA GLU A 438 -3.49 -27.03 -11.70
C GLU A 438 -3.78 -27.97 -10.53
N LEU A 439 -3.23 -29.20 -10.61
CA LEU A 439 -3.15 -30.15 -9.50
C LEU A 439 -1.68 -30.34 -9.14
N ASP A 440 -1.23 -29.75 -8.04
CA ASP A 440 0.13 -29.93 -7.54
C ASP A 440 0.16 -30.87 -6.33
N LEU A 441 0.69 -32.07 -6.55
CA LEU A 441 0.96 -33.08 -5.52
C LEU A 441 2.45 -33.45 -5.50
N SER A 442 3.32 -32.51 -5.84
CA SER A 442 4.78 -32.70 -5.76
C SER A 442 5.24 -32.86 -4.31
N HIS A 443 6.30 -33.65 -4.07
CA HIS A 443 6.82 -33.87 -2.72
C HIS A 443 5.80 -34.40 -1.68
N CYS A 444 4.81 -35.20 -2.10
CA CYS A 444 3.73 -35.72 -1.24
C CYS A 444 3.96 -37.14 -0.71
N GLN A 445 5.13 -37.75 -0.97
CA GLN A 445 5.45 -39.15 -0.61
C GLN A 445 4.49 -40.17 -1.25
N LEU A 446 4.01 -39.88 -2.46
CA LEU A 446 3.06 -40.72 -3.17
C LEU A 446 3.73 -41.99 -3.71
N THR A 447 3.27 -43.15 -3.25
CA THR A 447 3.62 -44.45 -3.81
C THR A 447 2.62 -44.89 -4.89
N ASN A 448 2.93 -45.95 -5.65
CA ASN A 448 1.98 -46.57 -6.58
C ASN A 448 0.61 -46.90 -5.94
N HIS A 449 0.61 -47.26 -4.64
CA HIS A 449 -0.62 -47.58 -3.92
C HIS A 449 -1.43 -46.32 -3.61
N CYS A 450 -0.78 -45.22 -3.23
CA CYS A 450 -1.41 -43.94 -2.96
C CYS A 450 -1.95 -43.26 -4.21
N VAL A 451 -1.28 -43.40 -5.36
CA VAL A 451 -1.73 -42.80 -6.63
C VAL A 451 -2.92 -43.56 -7.24
N LYS A 452 -3.06 -44.86 -6.96
CA LYS A 452 -4.10 -45.72 -7.57
C LYS A 452 -5.53 -45.14 -7.48
N PRO A 453 -6.02 -44.61 -6.34
CA PRO A 453 -7.33 -43.99 -6.24
C PRO A 453 -7.47 -42.68 -7.05
N LEU A 454 -6.37 -41.96 -7.28
CA LEU A 454 -6.37 -40.67 -7.99
C LEU A 454 -6.43 -40.85 -9.50
N LEU A 455 -5.90 -41.97 -10.02
CA LEU A 455 -5.79 -42.26 -11.45
C LEU A 455 -7.03 -41.88 -12.26
N PRO A 456 -8.28 -42.23 -11.87
CA PRO A 456 -9.46 -41.92 -12.67
C PRO A 456 -9.68 -40.43 -12.93
N ASN A 457 -9.11 -39.55 -12.09
CA ASN A 457 -9.38 -38.11 -12.13
C ASN A 457 -8.17 -37.26 -12.51
N LEU A 458 -6.97 -37.84 -12.67
CA LEU A 458 -5.77 -37.08 -13.01
C LEU A 458 -5.87 -36.37 -14.36
N HIS A 459 -6.62 -36.93 -15.31
CA HIS A 459 -6.84 -36.35 -16.63
C HIS A 459 -7.63 -35.02 -16.60
N LYS A 460 -8.25 -34.68 -15.46
CA LYS A 460 -9.07 -33.47 -15.31
C LYS A 460 -8.24 -32.23 -15.00
N ALA A 461 -6.95 -32.34 -14.73
CA ALA A 461 -6.09 -31.17 -14.52
C ALA A 461 -5.46 -30.71 -15.83
N ARG A 462 -5.28 -29.41 -16.05
CA ARG A 462 -4.55 -28.88 -17.21
C ARG A 462 -3.04 -28.96 -16.98
N VAL A 463 -2.60 -28.62 -15.77
CA VAL A 463 -1.23 -28.84 -15.27
C VAL A 463 -1.29 -29.87 -14.15
N LEU A 464 -0.57 -30.98 -14.31
CA LEU A 464 -0.48 -32.05 -13.32
C LEU A 464 0.95 -32.19 -12.82
N ASP A 465 1.19 -31.85 -11.56
CA ASP A 465 2.48 -32.05 -10.92
C ASP A 465 2.45 -33.23 -9.94
N LEU A 466 3.21 -34.28 -10.28
CA LEU A 466 3.44 -35.45 -9.44
C LEU A 466 4.93 -35.64 -9.18
N SER A 467 5.74 -34.60 -9.37
CA SER A 467 7.19 -34.65 -9.24
C SER A 467 7.65 -34.96 -7.81
N HIS A 468 8.89 -35.44 -7.67
CA HIS A 468 9.50 -35.72 -6.36
C HIS A 468 8.66 -36.62 -5.43
N ASN A 469 8.12 -37.71 -5.97
CA ASN A 469 7.38 -38.73 -5.25
C ASN A 469 8.06 -40.11 -5.35
N ASP A 470 7.41 -41.16 -4.82
CA ASP A 470 7.90 -42.54 -4.82
C ASP A 470 7.23 -43.41 -5.91
N ILE A 471 6.85 -42.81 -7.04
CA ILE A 471 6.16 -43.50 -8.14
C ILE A 471 7.19 -44.31 -8.95
N THR A 472 6.89 -45.58 -9.21
CA THR A 472 7.76 -46.47 -10.00
C THR A 472 7.32 -46.53 -11.47
N ASN A 473 8.10 -47.21 -12.32
CA ASN A 473 7.72 -47.53 -13.72
C ASN A 473 6.27 -48.06 -13.87
N HIS A 474 5.80 -48.88 -12.92
CA HIS A 474 4.42 -49.40 -12.96
C HIS A 474 3.37 -48.31 -12.75
N GLY A 475 3.62 -47.37 -11.83
CA GLY A 475 2.75 -46.22 -11.59
C GLY A 475 2.79 -45.25 -12.76
N GLY A 476 4.00 -44.95 -13.27
CA GLY A 476 4.20 -44.10 -14.44
C GLY A 476 3.42 -44.59 -15.67
N ARG A 477 3.47 -45.90 -15.99
CA ARG A 477 2.68 -46.50 -17.08
C ARG A 477 1.18 -46.32 -16.90
N LYS A 478 0.67 -46.41 -15.67
CA LYS A 478 -0.76 -46.22 -15.40
C LYS A 478 -1.18 -44.76 -15.54
N ILE A 479 -0.34 -43.82 -15.09
CA ILE A 479 -0.57 -42.39 -15.27
C ILE A 479 -0.59 -42.06 -16.75
N HIS A 480 0.41 -42.52 -17.50
CA HIS A 480 0.47 -42.37 -18.96
C HIS A 480 -0.81 -42.88 -19.63
N LYS A 481 -1.29 -44.08 -19.26
CA LYS A 481 -2.51 -44.65 -19.82
C LYS A 481 -3.76 -43.78 -19.60
N VAL A 482 -3.88 -43.08 -18.47
CA VAL A 482 -5.06 -42.24 -18.20
C VAL A 482 -4.94 -40.85 -18.83
N VAL A 483 -3.72 -40.34 -18.96
CA VAL A 483 -3.45 -38.98 -19.43
C VAL A 483 -3.28 -38.90 -20.96
N SER A 484 -2.66 -39.90 -21.59
CA SER A 484 -2.24 -39.86 -23.00
C SER A 484 -3.38 -39.51 -23.95
N ASP A 485 -4.56 -40.09 -23.74
CA ASP A 485 -5.76 -39.89 -24.57
C ASP A 485 -6.51 -38.57 -24.27
N CYS A 486 -6.09 -37.80 -23.26
CA CYS A 486 -6.79 -36.59 -22.84
C CYS A 486 -6.18 -35.35 -23.49
N SER A 487 -6.97 -34.57 -24.24
CA SER A 487 -6.53 -33.32 -24.88
C SER A 487 -6.53 -32.10 -23.95
N PHE A 488 -7.12 -32.21 -22.75
CA PHE A 488 -7.20 -31.11 -21.78
C PHE A 488 -5.89 -30.88 -21.02
N ILE A 489 -5.08 -31.93 -20.85
CA ILE A 489 -3.77 -31.84 -20.21
C ILE A 489 -2.77 -31.14 -21.14
N GLU A 490 -2.11 -30.12 -20.61
CA GLU A 490 -1.04 -29.36 -21.26
C GLU A 490 0.35 -29.73 -20.73
N SER A 491 0.49 -29.98 -19.42
CA SER A 491 1.78 -30.36 -18.80
C SER A 491 1.59 -31.44 -17.73
N VAL A 492 2.49 -32.42 -17.74
CA VAL A 492 2.60 -33.45 -16.69
C VAL A 492 4.04 -33.57 -16.21
N ARG A 493 4.27 -33.26 -14.93
CA ARG A 493 5.58 -33.35 -14.29
C ARG A 493 5.71 -34.64 -13.50
N LEU A 494 6.70 -35.45 -13.87
CA LEU A 494 7.01 -36.74 -13.24
C LEU A 494 8.49 -36.87 -12.83
N PHE A 495 9.32 -35.85 -13.06
CA PHE A 495 10.72 -35.85 -12.63
C PHE A 495 10.87 -36.06 -11.12
N GLY A 496 12.02 -36.57 -10.70
CA GLY A 496 12.27 -36.88 -9.29
C GLY A 496 11.50 -38.09 -8.72
N ASN A 497 10.87 -38.90 -9.57
CA ASN A 497 10.28 -40.19 -9.20
C ASN A 497 11.22 -41.37 -9.47
N LYS A 498 10.83 -42.58 -9.04
CA LYS A 498 11.55 -43.85 -9.28
C LYS A 498 11.21 -44.47 -10.66
N ILE A 499 11.18 -43.64 -11.69
CA ILE A 499 10.86 -44.04 -13.08
C ILE A 499 12.17 -44.09 -13.89
N SER A 500 12.64 -45.32 -14.15
CA SER A 500 13.82 -45.59 -14.97
C SER A 500 13.48 -45.86 -16.45
N ASP A 501 12.31 -46.42 -16.73
CA ASP A 501 11.84 -46.70 -18.08
C ASP A 501 11.05 -45.49 -18.62
N ARG A 502 11.74 -44.67 -19.43
CA ARG A 502 11.20 -43.40 -19.93
C ARG A 502 10.70 -43.45 -21.37
N GLY A 503 10.83 -44.59 -22.05
CA GLY A 503 10.58 -44.69 -23.50
C GLY A 503 9.18 -44.24 -23.89
N ILE A 504 8.16 -44.59 -23.10
CA ILE A 504 6.76 -44.26 -23.37
C ILE A 504 6.42 -42.77 -23.23
N PHE A 505 7.26 -41.97 -22.56
CA PHE A 505 7.00 -40.55 -22.32
C PHE A 505 7.73 -39.64 -23.30
N GLN A 506 8.80 -40.13 -23.94
CA GLN A 506 9.67 -39.30 -24.80
C GLN A 506 8.97 -38.81 -26.07
N GLU A 507 7.95 -39.53 -26.55
CA GLU A 507 7.19 -39.16 -27.73
C GLU A 507 6.16 -38.06 -27.45
N ASP A 508 5.76 -37.86 -26.20
CA ASP A 508 4.75 -36.88 -25.78
C ASP A 508 5.41 -35.67 -25.10
N ARG A 509 5.42 -34.54 -25.80
CA ARG A 509 6.07 -33.28 -25.38
C ARG A 509 5.47 -32.65 -24.12
N ARG A 510 4.30 -33.13 -23.67
CA ARG A 510 3.65 -32.64 -22.44
C ARG A 510 4.35 -33.15 -21.17
N TYR A 511 5.16 -34.21 -21.28
CA TYR A 511 5.82 -34.82 -20.13
C TYR A 511 7.16 -34.16 -19.79
N GLU A 512 7.27 -33.72 -18.54
CA GLU A 512 8.50 -33.28 -17.90
C GLU A 512 9.07 -34.41 -17.04
N ILE A 513 10.03 -35.16 -17.58
CA ILE A 513 10.63 -36.33 -16.94
C ILE A 513 12.16 -36.37 -17.13
N TRP A 514 12.92 -36.00 -16.09
CA TRP A 514 14.39 -36.11 -16.05
C TRP A 514 14.91 -36.73 -14.76
#